data_AF-A0A8H9Z798-F1
#
_entry.id   AF-A0A8H9Z798-F1
#
_cell.length_a   1.000
_cell.length_b   1.000
_cell.length_c   1.000
_cell.angle_alpha   90.00
_cell.angle_beta   90.00
_cell.angle_gamma   90.00
#
_symmetry.space_group_name_H-M   'P 1'
#
loop_
_entity.id
_entity.type
_entity.pdbx_description
1 polymer ?
#
loop_
_entity_poly.entity_id
_entity_poly.type
_entity_poly.pdbx_seq_one_letter_code
_entity_poly.pdbx_strand_id
1 'polypeptide(L)'
;MGAELNYFVHERALCESVSIGAGSRVWAFAHILPGAVLGKDCNVCDNVFIENDVIIGDRVTLKCGVQVWDGITLEDDVFVGPNVTFTNDLFPRSKVYPDTFLRTVVQQGASLGANCTILPGVTIGEKAMVGAGAVVTRSVPPGAIVVGNPAKVIGHVDAMIAPPASPEPVPATDSMATSVNGVTLHIQREIIAPHGSLTVNEFERDVPFKVQRCFLIYNMPGEKACGEHAHFNCHQFLIAAKGSVRVIADDGAVREDFLLDTPNKGIYIPPMTWSTQYQFSSDAVLMVFASNHYDPKDDIRNYDEFVRLSKRDA
;
A
#
# COMPACT_ATOMS: atom_id res chain seq x y z
N MET A 1 -18.23 51.43 -27.87
CA MET A 1 -18.01 50.09 -28.45
C MET A 1 -17.32 49.27 -27.38
N GLY A 2 -18.08 48.48 -26.61
CA GLY A 2 -17.47 47.55 -25.66
C GLY A 2 -16.84 46.41 -26.46
N ALA A 3 -15.58 46.08 -26.18
CA ALA A 3 -14.96 44.91 -26.77
C ALA A 3 -15.81 43.69 -26.40
N GLU A 4 -16.25 42.91 -27.39
CA GLU A 4 -16.83 41.59 -27.10
C GLU A 4 -15.77 40.80 -26.31
N LEU A 5 -16.15 40.35 -25.13
CA LEU A 5 -15.28 39.49 -24.34
C LEU A 5 -15.11 38.20 -25.14
N ASN A 6 -13.86 37.80 -25.39
CA ASN A 6 -13.56 36.55 -26.08
C ASN A 6 -13.82 35.31 -25.20
N TYR A 7 -14.48 35.47 -24.05
CA TYR A 7 -14.82 34.44 -23.07
C TYR A 7 -16.22 34.69 -22.53
N PHE A 8 -16.84 33.65 -21.98
CA PHE A 8 -18.20 33.70 -21.46
C PHE A 8 -18.21 33.81 -19.94
N VAL A 9 -19.01 34.73 -19.41
CA VAL A 9 -19.31 34.84 -17.98
C VAL A 9 -20.83 34.83 -17.81
N HIS A 10 -21.33 33.87 -17.05
CA HIS A 10 -22.74 33.78 -16.71
C HIS A 10 -23.19 34.99 -15.88
N GLU A 11 -24.43 35.47 -16.06
CA GLU A 11 -24.98 36.66 -15.37
C GLU A 11 -24.96 36.57 -13.82
N ARG A 12 -24.84 35.36 -13.28
CA ARG A 12 -24.80 35.05 -11.84
C ARG A 12 -23.41 34.70 -11.31
N ALA A 13 -22.39 34.78 -12.16
CA ALA A 13 -21.01 34.63 -11.74
C ALA A 13 -20.46 35.98 -11.27
N LEU A 14 -19.51 35.96 -10.34
CA LEU A 14 -18.73 37.13 -9.93
C LEU A 14 -17.30 36.96 -10.43
N CYS A 15 -17.01 37.45 -11.63
CA CYS A 15 -15.67 37.38 -12.22
C CYS A 15 -15.01 38.76 -12.17
N GLU A 16 -14.09 38.95 -11.23
CA GLU A 16 -13.38 40.22 -11.05
C GLU A 16 -12.01 40.25 -11.76
N SER A 17 -11.47 39.07 -12.11
CA SER A 17 -10.25 38.98 -12.92
C SER A 17 -10.47 39.46 -14.35
N VAL A 18 -9.49 40.21 -14.85
CA VAL A 18 -9.37 40.64 -16.26
C VAL A 18 -8.45 39.73 -17.08
N SER A 19 -7.82 38.74 -16.44
CA SER A 19 -6.82 37.84 -17.01
C SER A 19 -7.43 36.48 -17.36
N ILE A 20 -8.51 36.50 -18.16
CA ILE A 20 -9.21 35.30 -18.61
C ILE A 20 -8.96 35.08 -20.10
N GLY A 21 -8.41 33.92 -20.45
CA GLY A 21 -8.11 33.55 -21.83
C GLY A 21 -9.37 33.35 -22.68
N ALA A 22 -9.20 33.49 -24.01
CA ALA A 22 -10.26 33.31 -24.99
C ALA A 22 -10.87 31.90 -24.95
N GLY A 23 -12.16 31.77 -25.22
CA GLY A 23 -12.90 30.52 -25.24
C GLY A 23 -13.30 29.98 -23.85
N SER A 24 -12.74 30.55 -22.78
CA SER A 24 -13.05 30.15 -21.41
C SER A 24 -14.49 30.47 -21.01
N ARG A 25 -15.08 29.62 -20.16
CA ARG A 25 -16.46 29.75 -19.69
C ARG A 25 -16.50 29.76 -18.17
N VAL A 26 -17.16 30.76 -17.61
CA VAL A 26 -17.41 30.91 -16.16
C VAL A 26 -18.91 30.80 -15.92
N TRP A 27 -19.33 29.76 -15.21
CA TRP A 27 -20.74 29.44 -14.99
C TRP A 27 -21.30 30.03 -13.68
N ALA A 28 -22.58 29.78 -13.41
CA ALA A 28 -23.33 30.47 -12.36
C ALA A 28 -22.71 30.28 -10.96
N PHE A 29 -22.72 31.33 -10.15
CA PHE A 29 -22.24 31.30 -8.76
C PHE A 29 -20.75 30.97 -8.59
N ALA A 30 -19.98 30.95 -9.68
CA ALA A 30 -18.53 30.97 -9.57
C ALA A 30 -18.05 32.36 -9.14
N HIS A 31 -16.98 32.43 -8.34
CA HIS A 31 -16.35 33.68 -7.91
C HIS A 31 -14.83 33.62 -8.14
N ILE A 32 -14.32 34.52 -8.97
CA ILE A 32 -12.92 34.61 -9.37
C ILE A 32 -12.36 35.97 -8.97
N LEU A 33 -11.38 35.99 -8.07
CA LEU A 33 -10.77 37.23 -7.55
C LEU A 33 -9.88 37.94 -8.59
N PRO A 34 -9.63 39.26 -8.44
CA PRO A 34 -8.94 40.06 -9.46
C PRO A 34 -7.54 39.58 -9.86
N GLY A 35 -6.80 38.93 -8.95
CA GLY A 35 -5.43 38.48 -9.19
C GLY A 35 -5.31 37.18 -10.00
N ALA A 36 -6.35 36.36 -10.08
CA ALA A 36 -6.29 35.06 -10.74
C ALA A 36 -5.97 35.17 -12.23
N VAL A 37 -5.19 34.23 -12.74
CA VAL A 37 -4.86 34.10 -14.17
C VAL A 37 -5.40 32.78 -14.70
N LEU A 38 -6.29 32.84 -15.70
CA LEU A 38 -6.83 31.68 -16.39
C LEU A 38 -6.45 31.70 -17.88
N GLY A 39 -5.98 30.56 -18.38
CA GLY A 39 -5.72 30.34 -19.79
C GLY A 39 -6.97 30.26 -20.66
N LYS A 40 -6.78 29.80 -21.89
CA LYS A 40 -7.78 29.66 -22.94
C LYS A 40 -8.58 28.37 -22.79
N ASP A 41 -9.81 28.38 -23.31
CA ASP A 41 -10.67 27.21 -23.43
C ASP A 41 -10.95 26.47 -22.10
N CYS A 42 -10.84 27.16 -20.97
CA CYS A 42 -11.14 26.60 -19.65
C CYS A 42 -12.64 26.51 -19.40
N ASN A 43 -13.03 25.63 -18.47
CA ASN A 43 -14.41 25.47 -18.05
C ASN A 43 -14.52 25.54 -16.53
N VAL A 44 -14.97 26.68 -16.01
CA VAL A 44 -15.18 26.96 -14.58
C VAL A 44 -16.65 26.77 -14.25
N CYS A 45 -17.01 25.58 -13.76
CA CYS A 45 -18.39 25.21 -13.46
C CYS A 45 -18.96 25.93 -12.22
N ASP A 46 -20.23 25.69 -11.95
CA ASP A 46 -20.98 26.37 -10.90
C ASP A 46 -20.35 26.22 -9.50
N ASN A 47 -20.43 27.28 -8.70
CA ASN A 47 -19.94 27.31 -7.31
C ASN A 47 -18.43 27.04 -7.16
N VAL A 48 -17.64 27.32 -8.20
CA VAL A 48 -16.17 27.32 -8.09
C VAL A 48 -15.69 28.64 -7.50
N PHE A 49 -14.72 28.58 -6.58
CA PHE A 49 -14.06 29.76 -6.01
C PHE A 49 -12.57 29.77 -6.38
N ILE A 50 -12.02 30.91 -6.78
CA ILE A 50 -10.62 31.06 -7.20
C ILE A 50 -10.04 32.34 -6.58
N GLU A 51 -8.95 32.23 -5.81
CA GLU A 51 -8.28 33.36 -5.16
C GLU A 51 -7.28 34.11 -6.07
N ASN A 52 -6.43 34.97 -5.51
CA ASN A 52 -5.60 35.91 -6.29
C ASN A 52 -4.31 35.28 -6.79
N ASP A 53 -3.58 34.56 -5.92
CA ASP A 53 -2.31 33.91 -6.24
C ASP A 53 -2.54 32.52 -6.83
N VAL A 54 -3.27 32.50 -7.95
CA VAL A 54 -3.66 31.29 -8.67
C VAL A 54 -3.36 31.44 -10.15
N ILE A 55 -2.71 30.40 -10.72
CA ILE A 55 -2.42 30.30 -12.14
C ILE A 55 -3.07 29.02 -12.67
N ILE A 56 -3.89 29.15 -13.71
CA ILE A 56 -4.55 28.06 -14.40
C ILE A 56 -4.19 28.15 -15.88
N GLY A 57 -3.64 27.07 -16.42
CA GLY A 57 -3.24 26.94 -17.82
C GLY A 57 -4.43 26.87 -18.79
N ASP A 58 -4.17 26.39 -19.99
CA ASP A 58 -5.16 26.24 -21.04
C ASP A 58 -5.94 24.91 -20.93
N ARG A 59 -7.20 24.89 -21.37
CA ARG A 59 -8.06 23.69 -21.49
C ARG A 59 -8.33 22.99 -20.15
N VAL A 60 -8.18 23.70 -19.04
CA VAL A 60 -8.46 23.17 -17.69
C VAL A 60 -9.96 23.11 -17.43
N THR A 61 -10.42 22.00 -16.82
CA THR A 61 -11.79 21.86 -16.35
C THR A 61 -11.85 21.85 -14.83
N LEU A 62 -12.60 22.80 -14.26
CA LEU A 62 -12.94 22.86 -12.84
C LEU A 62 -14.43 22.52 -12.69
N LYS A 63 -14.74 21.33 -12.18
CA LYS A 63 -16.13 20.94 -11.88
C LYS A 63 -16.66 21.64 -10.63
N CYS A 64 -17.97 21.52 -10.41
CA CYS A 64 -18.68 22.25 -9.37
C CYS A 64 -18.10 21.99 -7.96
N GLY A 65 -18.17 23.02 -7.10
CA GLY A 65 -17.83 22.91 -5.68
C GLY A 65 -16.32 22.85 -5.37
N VAL A 66 -15.47 23.23 -6.31
CA VAL A 66 -14.01 23.30 -6.13
C VAL A 66 -13.61 24.69 -5.63
N GLN A 67 -12.70 24.76 -4.66
CA GLN A 67 -12.07 26.00 -4.21
C GLN A 67 -10.56 25.94 -4.50
N VAL A 68 -10.06 26.91 -5.25
CA VAL A 68 -8.65 27.05 -5.62
C VAL A 68 -8.06 28.22 -4.86
N TRP A 69 -7.35 27.90 -3.78
CA TRP A 69 -6.73 28.85 -2.86
C TRP A 69 -5.42 29.45 -3.40
N ASP A 70 -5.00 30.56 -2.79
CA ASP A 70 -3.69 31.17 -3.00
C ASP A 70 -2.57 30.12 -2.85
N GLY A 71 -1.64 30.13 -3.80
CA GLY A 71 -0.52 29.19 -3.85
C GLY A 71 -0.68 28.04 -4.84
N ILE A 72 -1.84 27.90 -5.49
CA ILE A 72 -2.14 26.76 -6.37
C ILE A 72 -1.87 27.09 -7.83
N THR A 73 -1.20 26.17 -8.53
CA THR A 73 -1.02 26.21 -9.97
C THR A 73 -1.59 24.95 -10.62
N LEU A 74 -2.45 25.13 -11.62
CA LEU A 74 -2.96 24.07 -12.47
C LEU A 74 -2.40 24.29 -13.88
N GLU A 75 -1.59 23.35 -14.38
CA GLU A 75 -1.07 23.42 -15.74
C GLU A 75 -2.14 23.05 -16.77
N ASP A 76 -1.76 23.07 -18.05
CA ASP A 76 -2.64 22.78 -19.18
C ASP A 76 -3.33 21.41 -19.07
N ASP A 77 -4.51 21.27 -19.66
CA ASP A 77 -5.23 20.00 -19.83
C ASP A 77 -5.59 19.28 -18.51
N VAL A 78 -5.47 19.95 -17.36
CA VAL A 78 -5.83 19.40 -16.05
C VAL A 78 -7.34 19.23 -15.94
N PHE A 79 -7.76 18.07 -15.42
CA PHE A 79 -9.14 17.82 -15.03
C PHE A 79 -9.28 17.82 -13.51
N VAL A 80 -10.13 18.70 -12.99
CA VAL A 80 -10.48 18.73 -11.56
C VAL A 80 -11.94 18.32 -11.40
N GLY A 81 -12.14 17.14 -10.82
CA GLY A 81 -13.45 16.55 -10.55
C GLY A 81 -14.29 17.36 -9.55
N PRO A 82 -15.60 17.05 -9.45
CA PRO A 82 -16.49 17.79 -8.57
C PRO A 82 -16.08 17.63 -7.11
N ASN A 83 -16.19 18.70 -6.33
CA ASN A 83 -15.85 18.75 -4.91
C ASN A 83 -14.40 18.35 -4.56
N VAL A 84 -13.47 18.39 -5.52
CA VAL A 84 -12.04 18.28 -5.18
C VAL A 84 -11.68 19.42 -4.22
N THR A 85 -11.06 19.05 -3.11
CA THR A 85 -10.71 19.99 -2.03
C THR A 85 -9.20 20.20 -2.02
N PHE A 86 -8.78 21.44 -2.28
CA PHE A 86 -7.39 21.84 -2.08
C PHE A 86 -7.19 22.46 -0.70
N THR A 87 -5.93 22.51 -0.25
CA THR A 87 -5.49 23.18 0.97
C THR A 87 -4.14 23.86 0.71
N ASN A 88 -3.79 24.89 1.48
CA ASN A 88 -2.54 25.66 1.33
C ASN A 88 -1.78 25.89 2.66
N ASP A 89 -2.43 25.64 3.80
CA ASP A 89 -1.84 25.62 5.14
C ASP A 89 -1.91 24.20 5.72
N LEU A 90 -0.76 23.69 6.19
CA LEU A 90 -0.64 22.34 6.74
C LEU A 90 -1.23 22.23 8.16
N PHE A 91 -1.22 23.32 8.92
CA PHE A 91 -1.67 23.38 10.31
C PHE A 91 -2.54 24.61 10.57
N PRO A 92 -3.68 24.76 9.87
CA PRO A 92 -4.49 25.97 9.91
C PRO A 92 -5.01 26.26 11.32
N ARG A 93 -4.88 27.51 11.74
CA ARG A 93 -5.50 28.04 12.97
C ARG A 93 -6.13 29.40 12.70
N SER A 94 -7.31 29.63 13.26
CA SER A 94 -8.04 30.90 13.06
C SER A 94 -7.19 32.10 13.49
N LYS A 95 -7.08 33.11 12.61
CA LYS A 95 -6.31 34.35 12.81
C LYS A 95 -4.81 34.15 13.01
N VAL A 96 -4.30 32.97 12.67
CA VAL A 96 -2.87 32.66 12.64
C VAL A 96 -2.55 32.24 11.21
N TYR A 97 -1.72 33.01 10.54
CA TYR A 97 -1.42 32.82 9.13
C TYR A 97 0.07 32.49 8.99
N PRO A 98 0.44 31.58 8.06
CA PRO A 98 1.84 31.36 7.75
C PRO A 98 2.42 32.60 7.06
N ASP A 99 3.74 32.80 7.18
CA ASP A 99 4.44 33.87 6.46
C ASP A 99 4.32 33.70 4.94
N THR A 100 4.19 32.46 4.47
CA THR A 100 3.99 32.11 3.06
C THR A 100 3.20 30.81 2.96
N PHE A 101 2.18 30.79 2.10
CA PHE A 101 1.42 29.57 1.82
C PHE A 101 2.25 28.58 1.00
N LEU A 102 2.05 27.28 1.26
CA LEU A 102 2.73 26.23 0.52
C LEU A 102 2.18 26.15 -0.90
N ARG A 103 3.08 25.94 -1.86
CA ARG A 103 2.74 25.86 -3.28
C ARG A 103 2.33 24.45 -3.67
N THR A 104 1.13 24.30 -4.23
CA THR A 104 0.65 23.04 -4.80
C THR A 104 0.60 23.18 -6.32
N VAL A 105 1.21 22.23 -7.03
CA VAL A 105 1.26 22.24 -8.50
C VAL A 105 0.61 20.97 -9.04
N VAL A 106 -0.38 21.13 -9.90
CA VAL A 106 -1.01 20.03 -10.64
C VAL A 106 -0.54 20.13 -12.09
N GLN A 107 0.30 19.20 -12.50
CA GLN A 107 0.98 19.25 -13.78
C GLN A 107 0.11 18.81 -14.95
N GLN A 108 0.59 19.09 -16.16
CA GLN A 108 -0.17 18.97 -17.39
C GLN A 108 -0.87 17.61 -17.54
N GLY A 109 -2.16 17.65 -17.91
CA GLY A 109 -2.97 16.46 -18.18
C GLY A 109 -3.30 15.59 -16.97
N ALA A 110 -2.93 15.99 -15.75
CA ALA A 110 -3.31 15.26 -14.55
C ALA A 110 -4.83 15.34 -14.29
N SER A 111 -5.38 14.28 -13.71
CA SER A 111 -6.81 14.16 -13.42
C SER A 111 -7.04 13.93 -11.92
N LEU A 112 -7.82 14.80 -11.31
CA LEU A 112 -8.22 14.74 -9.91
C LEU A 112 -9.65 14.22 -9.80
N GLY A 113 -9.81 13.00 -9.28
CA GLY A 113 -11.09 12.34 -9.11
C GLY A 113 -12.01 13.06 -8.12
N ALA A 114 -13.32 12.86 -8.28
CA ALA A 114 -14.34 13.52 -7.47
C ALA A 114 -14.07 13.41 -5.97
N ASN A 115 -14.24 14.52 -5.24
CA ASN A 115 -14.15 14.57 -3.79
C ASN A 115 -12.81 14.10 -3.19
N CYS A 116 -11.70 14.13 -3.95
CA CYS A 116 -10.38 13.90 -3.36
C CYS A 116 -9.90 15.15 -2.58
N THR A 117 -9.04 14.94 -1.60
CA THR A 117 -8.41 16.01 -0.80
C THR A 117 -6.92 16.06 -1.10
N ILE A 118 -6.43 17.26 -1.45
CA ILE A 118 -5.03 17.52 -1.77
C ILE A 118 -4.41 18.32 -0.61
N LEU A 119 -3.47 17.70 0.12
CA LEU A 119 -2.70 18.39 1.15
C LEU A 119 -1.79 19.47 0.55
N PRO A 120 -1.37 20.47 1.34
CA PRO A 120 -0.63 21.60 0.82
C PRO A 120 0.83 21.23 0.52
N GLY A 121 1.42 21.89 -0.48
CA GLY A 121 2.86 21.73 -0.78
C GLY A 121 3.20 20.50 -1.61
N VAL A 122 2.21 19.85 -2.24
CA VAL A 122 2.42 18.64 -3.04
C VAL A 122 2.42 18.94 -4.54
N THR A 123 3.10 18.09 -5.30
CA THR A 123 3.04 18.10 -6.77
C THR A 123 2.27 16.88 -7.26
N ILE A 124 1.31 17.08 -8.15
CA ILE A 124 0.63 16.00 -8.87
C ILE A 124 1.25 15.93 -10.26
N GLY A 125 1.96 14.83 -10.54
CA GLY A 125 2.76 14.69 -11.75
C GLY A 125 1.95 14.68 -13.05
N GLU A 126 2.63 14.98 -14.18
CA GLU A 126 2.03 14.97 -15.53
C GLU A 126 1.23 13.68 -15.77
N LYS A 127 0.01 13.78 -16.28
CA LYS A 127 -0.90 12.65 -16.57
C LYS A 127 -1.21 11.73 -15.38
N ALA A 128 -0.90 12.11 -14.15
CA ALA A 128 -1.27 11.32 -12.97
C ALA A 128 -2.79 11.28 -12.78
N MET A 129 -3.28 10.20 -12.19
CA MET A 129 -4.69 10.00 -11.88
C MET A 129 -4.88 9.84 -10.37
N VAL A 130 -5.51 10.83 -9.74
CA VAL A 130 -5.96 10.73 -8.35
C VAL A 130 -7.38 10.16 -8.35
N GLY A 131 -7.59 9.01 -7.71
CA GLY A 131 -8.91 8.41 -7.60
C GLY A 131 -9.88 9.21 -6.74
N ALA A 132 -11.17 9.00 -6.97
CA ALA A 132 -12.23 9.65 -6.20
C ALA A 132 -12.08 9.36 -4.69
N GLY A 133 -12.28 10.38 -3.86
CA GLY A 133 -12.20 10.27 -2.40
C GLY A 133 -10.78 10.05 -1.83
N ALA A 134 -9.72 10.09 -2.65
CA ALA A 134 -8.36 9.91 -2.16
C ALA A 134 -7.91 11.09 -1.28
N VAL A 135 -7.07 10.82 -0.27
CA VAL A 135 -6.42 11.87 0.55
C VAL A 135 -4.93 11.88 0.22
N VAL A 136 -4.53 12.81 -0.64
CA VAL A 136 -3.17 12.92 -1.16
C VAL A 136 -2.31 13.64 -0.14
N THR A 137 -1.44 12.89 0.54
CA THR A 137 -0.55 13.40 1.61
C THR A 137 0.90 13.62 1.18
N ARG A 138 1.24 13.28 -0.07
CA ARG A 138 2.58 13.39 -0.65
C ARG A 138 2.47 13.56 -2.16
N SER A 139 3.51 14.11 -2.79
CA SER A 139 3.55 14.27 -4.25
C SER A 139 3.32 12.95 -4.99
N VAL A 140 2.61 13.02 -6.11
CA VAL A 140 2.23 11.90 -6.96
C VAL A 140 3.14 11.89 -8.20
N PRO A 141 3.84 10.79 -8.49
CA PRO A 141 4.70 10.72 -9.68
C PRO A 141 3.91 10.87 -11.00
N PRO A 142 4.56 11.33 -12.09
CA PRO A 142 3.95 11.36 -13.42
C PRO A 142 3.38 10.01 -13.84
N GLY A 143 2.19 10.03 -14.43
CA GLY A 143 1.47 8.84 -14.90
C GLY A 143 1.00 7.89 -13.80
N ALA A 144 1.25 8.15 -12.52
CA ALA A 144 0.83 7.25 -11.44
C ALA A 144 -0.68 7.33 -11.17
N ILE A 145 -1.28 6.21 -10.78
CA ILE A 145 -2.65 6.11 -10.29
C ILE A 145 -2.61 5.95 -8.77
N VAL A 146 -3.23 6.87 -8.03
CA VAL A 146 -3.29 6.82 -6.55
C VAL A 146 -4.73 6.75 -6.04
N VAL A 147 -4.97 5.95 -5.00
CA VAL A 147 -6.30 5.83 -4.35
C VAL A 147 -6.18 5.68 -2.82
N GLY A 148 -7.27 5.91 -2.11
CA GLY A 148 -7.41 5.62 -0.68
C GLY A 148 -7.04 6.78 0.26
N ASN A 149 -7.15 6.52 1.56
CA ASN A 149 -6.81 7.45 2.64
C ASN A 149 -5.87 6.75 3.65
N PRO A 150 -4.58 7.13 3.72
CA PRO A 150 -3.89 8.04 2.80
C PRO A 150 -3.72 7.44 1.41
N ALA A 151 -3.56 8.30 0.40
CA ALA A 151 -3.43 7.89 -1.00
C ALA A 151 -2.16 7.04 -1.23
N LYS A 152 -2.33 5.89 -1.89
CA LYS A 152 -1.24 4.97 -2.27
C LYS A 152 -1.27 4.72 -3.76
N VAL A 153 -0.09 4.59 -4.37
CA VAL A 153 0.07 4.21 -5.78
C VAL A 153 -0.42 2.78 -5.96
N ILE A 154 -1.31 2.56 -6.94
CA ILE A 154 -1.84 1.25 -7.31
C ILE A 154 -1.48 0.83 -8.74
N GLY A 155 -0.91 1.73 -9.54
CA GLY A 155 -0.57 1.47 -10.93
C GLY A 155 -0.12 2.74 -11.66
N HIS A 156 -0.01 2.65 -12.99
CA HIS A 156 0.28 3.78 -13.87
C HIS A 156 -0.71 3.79 -15.05
N VAL A 157 -1.06 4.97 -15.56
CA VAL A 157 -2.05 5.18 -16.62
C VAL A 157 -1.63 4.49 -17.94
N ASP A 158 -0.32 4.44 -18.22
CA ASP A 158 0.24 3.79 -19.41
C ASP A 158 0.52 2.30 -19.24
N ALA A 159 0.40 1.78 -18.00
CA ALA A 159 0.48 0.36 -17.75
C ALA A 159 -0.91 -0.24 -17.98
N MET A 160 -1.03 -1.13 -18.97
CA MET A 160 -2.24 -1.95 -19.07
C MET A 160 -2.43 -2.67 -17.73
N ILE A 161 -3.53 -2.37 -17.04
CA ILE A 161 -4.07 -3.29 -16.04
C ILE A 161 -4.46 -4.51 -16.88
N ALA A 162 -3.58 -5.51 -16.92
CA ALA A 162 -3.98 -6.81 -17.41
C ALA A 162 -5.30 -7.13 -16.71
N PRO A 163 -6.38 -7.47 -17.44
CA PRO A 163 -7.60 -7.93 -16.77
C PRO A 163 -7.15 -9.01 -15.77
N PRO A 164 -7.73 -9.07 -14.56
CA PRO A 164 -7.39 -10.15 -13.65
C PRO A 164 -7.49 -11.42 -14.48
N ALA A 165 -6.35 -12.10 -14.61
CA ALA A 165 -6.34 -13.37 -15.31
C ALA A 165 -7.50 -14.16 -14.69
N SER A 166 -8.39 -14.68 -15.53
CA SER A 166 -9.30 -15.75 -15.10
C SER A 166 -8.47 -16.66 -14.20
N PRO A 167 -8.87 -16.91 -12.93
CA PRO A 167 -7.98 -17.48 -11.94
C PRO A 167 -7.30 -18.67 -12.58
N GLU A 168 -6.00 -18.53 -12.85
CA GLU A 168 -5.23 -19.68 -13.27
C GLU A 168 -5.49 -20.73 -12.19
N PRO A 169 -5.68 -22.01 -12.57
CA PRO A 169 -5.87 -23.05 -11.58
C PRO A 169 -4.75 -22.92 -10.55
N VAL A 170 -5.13 -22.51 -9.34
CA VAL A 170 -4.15 -22.13 -8.33
C VAL A 170 -3.29 -23.37 -8.08
N PRO A 171 -1.97 -23.29 -8.23
CA PRO A 171 -1.11 -24.44 -8.07
C PRO A 171 -1.43 -25.17 -6.76
N ALA A 172 -1.40 -26.49 -6.79
CA ALA A 172 -1.41 -27.27 -5.56
C ALA A 172 -0.20 -26.87 -4.70
N THR A 173 -0.31 -27.06 -3.38
CA THR A 173 0.83 -26.89 -2.47
C THR A 173 2.02 -27.66 -3.01
N ASP A 174 3.13 -26.97 -3.22
CA ASP A 174 4.39 -27.59 -3.62
C ASP A 174 5.24 -27.82 -2.38
N SER A 175 5.84 -29.00 -2.28
CA SER A 175 6.69 -29.37 -1.15
C SER A 175 8.04 -29.83 -1.68
N MET A 176 9.10 -29.27 -1.13
CA MET A 176 10.47 -29.54 -1.54
C MET A 176 11.23 -30.16 -0.37
N ALA A 177 11.94 -31.25 -0.65
CA ALA A 177 12.93 -31.79 0.29
C ALA A 177 14.07 -30.78 0.47
N THR A 178 14.60 -30.72 1.69
CA THR A 178 15.75 -29.88 2.03
C THR A 178 17.01 -30.73 2.19
N SER A 179 18.15 -30.10 2.51
CA SER A 179 19.37 -30.85 2.82
C SER A 179 19.34 -31.52 4.20
N VAL A 180 18.43 -31.10 5.08
CA VAL A 180 18.23 -31.66 6.42
C VAL A 180 17.21 -32.80 6.36
N ASN A 181 17.57 -33.96 6.90
CA ASN A 181 16.78 -35.18 6.74
C ASN A 181 15.32 -35.01 7.25
N GLY A 182 14.35 -35.33 6.39
CA GLY A 182 12.92 -35.26 6.70
C GLY A 182 12.32 -33.84 6.76
N VAL A 183 13.13 -32.79 6.80
CA VAL A 183 12.65 -31.40 6.75
C VAL A 183 12.22 -31.07 5.33
N THR A 184 11.01 -30.51 5.20
CA THR A 184 10.46 -30.09 3.91
C THR A 184 10.00 -28.64 3.97
N LEU A 185 10.25 -27.91 2.87
CA LEU A 185 9.76 -26.55 2.67
C LEU A 185 8.50 -26.60 1.80
N HIS A 186 7.46 -25.88 2.19
CA HIS A 186 6.15 -25.89 1.56
C HIS A 186 5.79 -24.50 1.07
N ILE A 187 5.40 -24.41 -0.20
CA ILE A 187 4.76 -23.23 -0.78
C ILE A 187 3.28 -23.52 -0.91
N GLN A 188 2.50 -22.93 -0.02
CA GLN A 188 1.07 -23.14 0.08
C GLN A 188 0.32 -22.39 -1.01
N ARG A 189 -0.86 -22.93 -1.32
CA ARG A 189 -1.80 -22.30 -2.24
C ARG A 189 -2.11 -20.87 -1.83
N GLU A 190 -1.87 -19.91 -2.72
CA GLU A 190 -2.22 -18.50 -2.52
C GLU A 190 -3.13 -17.99 -3.64
N ILE A 191 -4.21 -17.32 -3.25
CA ILE A 191 -5.13 -16.61 -4.14
C ILE A 191 -4.87 -15.12 -3.95
N ILE A 192 -4.40 -14.44 -5.01
CA ILE A 192 -4.15 -13.00 -4.99
C ILE A 192 -5.27 -12.30 -5.76
N ALA A 193 -5.95 -11.36 -5.12
CA ALA A 193 -7.04 -10.59 -5.72
C ALA A 193 -6.91 -9.09 -5.39
N PRO A 194 -7.61 -8.19 -6.14
CA PRO A 194 -7.52 -6.74 -5.91
C PRO A 194 -7.93 -6.28 -4.50
N HIS A 195 -8.69 -7.10 -3.77
CA HIS A 195 -9.21 -6.80 -2.43
C HIS A 195 -8.45 -7.53 -1.31
N GLY A 196 -7.39 -8.28 -1.64
CA GLY A 196 -6.55 -8.98 -0.68
C GLY A 196 -6.04 -10.33 -1.21
N SER A 197 -5.16 -10.93 -0.42
CA SER A 197 -4.63 -12.27 -0.66
C SER A 197 -5.17 -13.26 0.38
N LEU A 198 -5.30 -14.52 -0.02
CA LEU A 198 -5.75 -15.61 0.84
C LEU A 198 -4.85 -16.83 0.62
N THR A 199 -4.33 -17.40 1.72
CA THR A 199 -3.63 -18.70 1.70
C THR A 199 -4.47 -19.75 2.42
N VAL A 200 -4.41 -21.01 1.98
CA VAL A 200 -5.13 -22.14 2.59
C VAL A 200 -4.16 -23.26 2.92
N ASN A 201 -4.36 -23.88 4.08
CA ASN A 201 -3.67 -25.10 4.49
C ASN A 201 -4.70 -26.17 4.87
N GLU A 202 -4.75 -27.27 4.13
CA GLU A 202 -5.47 -28.49 4.51
C GLU A 202 -4.56 -29.38 5.36
N PHE A 203 -4.95 -29.64 6.62
CA PHE A 203 -4.21 -30.59 7.46
C PHE A 203 -4.28 -32.00 6.89
N GLU A 204 -3.23 -32.79 7.12
CA GLU A 204 -3.06 -34.15 6.60
C GLU A 204 -2.95 -34.22 5.07
N ARG A 205 -2.80 -33.06 4.41
CA ARG A 205 -2.54 -32.92 2.97
C ARG A 205 -1.37 -31.98 2.71
N ASP A 206 -1.53 -30.71 3.08
CA ASP A 206 -0.50 -29.66 2.93
C ASP A 206 0.42 -29.67 4.16
N VAL A 207 -0.17 -29.76 5.35
CA VAL A 207 0.56 -29.96 6.60
C VAL A 207 0.59 -31.46 6.88
N PRO A 208 1.75 -32.14 6.88
CA PRO A 208 1.85 -33.60 6.72
C PRO A 208 1.57 -34.39 8.01
N PHE A 209 0.74 -33.87 8.91
CA PHE A 209 0.35 -34.53 10.14
C PHE A 209 -0.98 -33.98 10.69
N LYS A 210 -1.61 -34.76 11.56
CA LYS A 210 -2.80 -34.34 12.30
C LYS A 210 -2.40 -33.35 13.41
N VAL A 211 -2.92 -32.13 13.34
CA VAL A 211 -2.64 -31.08 14.32
C VAL A 211 -3.47 -31.27 15.59
N GLN A 212 -2.82 -31.21 16.75
CA GLN A 212 -3.46 -31.20 18.07
C GLN A 212 -3.29 -29.89 18.83
N ARG A 213 -2.35 -29.05 18.40
CA ARG A 213 -2.02 -27.79 19.06
C ARG A 213 -1.54 -26.75 18.06
N CYS A 214 -1.98 -25.51 18.27
CA CYS A 214 -1.49 -24.33 17.56
C CYS A 214 -1.03 -23.32 18.60
N PHE A 215 0.10 -22.65 18.36
CA PHE A 215 0.58 -21.55 19.18
C PHE A 215 1.27 -20.49 18.34
N LEU A 216 1.39 -19.28 18.90
CA LEU A 216 1.96 -18.11 18.25
C LEU A 216 3.18 -17.63 19.03
N ILE A 217 4.22 -17.23 18.31
CA ILE A 217 5.39 -16.51 18.83
C ILE A 217 5.38 -15.13 18.18
N TYR A 218 5.34 -14.08 19.00
CA TYR A 218 5.22 -12.69 18.57
C TYR A 218 5.87 -11.74 19.59
N ASN A 219 6.11 -10.48 19.19
CA ASN A 219 6.78 -9.46 20.00
C ASN A 219 8.17 -9.90 20.50
N MET A 220 8.90 -10.64 19.66
CA MET A 220 10.27 -11.05 19.94
C MET A 220 11.22 -9.85 19.81
N PRO A 221 12.07 -9.57 20.81
CA PRO A 221 13.13 -8.58 20.68
C PRO A 221 14.13 -8.99 19.59
N GLY A 222 14.55 -8.06 18.72
CA GLY A 222 15.24 -8.36 17.45
C GLY A 222 16.53 -9.18 17.51
N GLU A 223 17.19 -9.29 18.67
CA GLU A 223 18.40 -10.11 18.85
C GLU A 223 18.16 -11.47 19.52
N LYS A 224 16.93 -11.76 19.98
CA LYS A 224 16.65 -13.02 20.69
C LYS A 224 16.30 -14.14 19.73
N ALA A 225 16.98 -15.27 19.90
CA ALA A 225 16.53 -16.55 19.39
C ALA A 225 15.48 -17.17 20.34
N CYS A 226 14.59 -17.98 19.78
CA CYS A 226 13.75 -18.93 20.52
C CYS A 226 13.82 -20.30 19.86
N GLY A 227 13.18 -21.29 20.47
CA GLY A 227 13.40 -22.68 20.09
C GLY A 227 14.60 -23.23 20.86
N GLU A 228 15.67 -23.59 20.16
CA GLU A 228 16.89 -24.19 20.73
C GLU A 228 16.62 -25.52 21.44
N HIS A 229 15.83 -26.37 20.77
CA HIS A 229 15.56 -27.72 21.20
C HIS A 229 15.17 -28.59 20.01
N ALA A 230 15.19 -29.90 20.23
CA ALA A 230 14.52 -30.89 19.38
C ALA A 230 13.35 -31.51 20.16
N HIS A 231 12.47 -32.21 19.44
CA HIS A 231 11.40 -33.01 20.03
C HIS A 231 11.63 -34.50 19.80
N PHE A 232 11.33 -35.37 20.77
CA PHE A 232 11.37 -36.82 20.57
C PHE A 232 10.26 -37.29 19.62
N ASN A 233 9.04 -36.75 19.76
CA ASN A 233 7.86 -37.24 19.03
C ASN A 233 7.05 -36.14 18.34
N CYS A 234 7.11 -34.90 18.80
CA CYS A 234 6.30 -33.82 18.28
C CYS A 234 6.77 -33.37 16.88
N HIS A 235 5.90 -33.51 15.89
CA HIS A 235 6.03 -32.89 14.58
C HIS A 235 5.62 -31.42 14.67
N GLN A 236 6.32 -30.55 13.95
CA GLN A 236 5.99 -29.13 13.88
C GLN A 236 5.89 -28.63 12.44
N PHE A 237 5.05 -27.62 12.25
CA PHE A 237 4.95 -26.89 10.98
C PHE A 237 4.89 -25.39 11.28
N LEU A 238 5.87 -24.65 10.77
CA LEU A 238 6.11 -23.24 11.11
C LEU A 238 5.76 -22.35 9.91
N ILE A 239 4.98 -21.28 10.14
CA ILE A 239 4.59 -20.27 9.15
C ILE A 239 4.79 -18.87 9.73
N ALA A 240 5.43 -17.97 8.98
CA ALA A 240 5.43 -16.54 9.31
C ALA A 240 4.10 -15.90 8.85
N ALA A 241 3.08 -15.90 9.71
CA ALA A 241 1.77 -15.35 9.40
C ALA A 241 1.81 -13.82 9.13
N LYS A 242 2.83 -13.14 9.67
CA LYS A 242 3.17 -11.75 9.39
C LYS A 242 4.67 -11.54 9.60
N GLY A 243 5.24 -10.58 8.89
CA GLY A 243 6.65 -10.21 9.02
C GLY A 243 7.57 -11.31 8.49
N SER A 244 8.76 -11.42 9.07
CA SER A 244 9.72 -12.46 8.70
C SER A 244 10.42 -13.07 9.90
N VAL A 245 10.80 -14.33 9.78
CA VAL A 245 11.64 -15.07 10.75
C VAL A 245 12.58 -16.01 10.01
N ARG A 246 13.78 -16.21 10.55
CA ARG A 246 14.68 -17.27 10.08
C ARG A 246 14.57 -18.50 10.97
N VAL A 247 14.58 -19.67 10.36
CA VAL A 247 14.50 -20.96 11.04
C VAL A 247 15.71 -21.79 10.64
N ILE A 248 16.53 -22.15 11.62
CA ILE A 248 17.57 -23.15 11.44
C ILE A 248 16.96 -24.52 11.78
N ALA A 249 17.14 -25.49 10.89
CA ALA A 249 16.88 -26.90 11.16
C ALA A 249 18.18 -27.69 11.11
N ASP A 250 18.33 -28.67 11.99
CA ASP A 250 19.55 -29.44 12.18
C ASP A 250 19.18 -30.88 12.57
N ASP A 251 19.65 -31.88 11.82
CA ASP A 251 19.40 -33.32 12.07
C ASP A 251 20.54 -33.99 12.86
N GLY A 252 21.52 -33.21 13.31
CA GLY A 252 22.73 -33.66 14.01
C GLY A 252 23.94 -33.90 13.09
N ALA A 253 23.74 -33.84 11.77
CA ALA A 253 24.80 -33.97 10.76
C ALA A 253 24.81 -32.80 9.76
N VAL A 254 23.62 -32.41 9.27
CA VAL A 254 23.41 -31.32 8.33
C VAL A 254 22.58 -30.25 9.01
N ARG A 255 22.92 -28.99 8.72
CA ARG A 255 22.20 -27.81 9.19
C ARG A 255 21.90 -26.90 8.00
N GLU A 256 20.68 -26.42 7.93
CA GLU A 256 20.23 -25.47 6.91
C GLU A 256 19.40 -24.35 7.55
N ASP A 257 19.44 -23.18 6.91
CA ASP A 257 18.80 -21.96 7.38
C ASP A 257 17.77 -21.47 6.36
N PHE A 258 16.53 -21.36 6.81
CA PHE A 258 15.36 -21.03 5.99
C PHE A 258 14.78 -19.68 6.39
N LEU A 259 14.44 -18.87 5.39
CA LEU A 259 13.70 -17.62 5.60
C LEU A 259 12.21 -17.87 5.36
N LEU A 260 11.39 -17.57 6.37
CA LEU A 260 9.94 -17.48 6.25
C LEU A 260 9.55 -16.00 6.24
N ASP A 261 9.21 -15.46 5.08
CA ASP A 261 8.94 -14.03 4.83
C ASP A 261 7.60 -13.75 4.15
N THR A 262 6.82 -14.81 3.86
CA THR A 262 5.48 -14.72 3.31
C THR A 262 4.54 -15.71 4.01
N PRO A 263 3.24 -15.38 4.15
CA PRO A 263 2.27 -16.22 4.87
C PRO A 263 1.95 -17.53 4.14
N ASN A 264 2.35 -17.69 2.87
CA ASN A 264 2.21 -18.91 2.10
C ASN A 264 3.49 -19.80 2.11
N LYS A 265 4.53 -19.43 2.88
CA LYS A 265 5.70 -20.28 3.09
C LYS A 265 5.61 -20.95 4.45
N GLY A 266 5.77 -22.27 4.47
CA GLY A 266 5.88 -23.03 5.70
C GLY A 266 7.01 -24.03 5.66
N ILE A 267 7.52 -24.39 6.83
CA ILE A 267 8.54 -25.43 6.98
C ILE A 267 8.04 -26.51 7.93
N TYR A 268 8.15 -27.75 7.50
CA TYR A 268 7.88 -28.93 8.30
C TYR A 268 9.16 -29.37 9.02
N ILE A 269 9.07 -29.51 10.34
CA ILE A 269 10.13 -29.98 11.21
C ILE A 269 9.68 -31.32 11.81
N PRO A 270 10.25 -32.46 11.36
CA PRO A 270 9.93 -33.76 11.95
C PRO A 270 10.53 -33.88 13.37
N PRO A 271 10.11 -34.90 14.13
CA PRO A 271 10.79 -35.28 15.36
C PRO A 271 12.27 -35.53 15.13
N MET A 272 13.08 -35.43 16.18
CA MET A 272 14.53 -35.56 16.14
C MET A 272 15.21 -34.55 15.20
N THR A 273 14.60 -33.36 15.04
CA THR A 273 15.22 -32.20 14.39
C THR A 273 15.38 -31.07 15.39
N TRP A 274 16.60 -30.59 15.58
CA TRP A 274 16.87 -29.41 16.38
C TRP A 274 16.48 -28.15 15.60
N SER A 275 15.66 -27.30 16.22
CA SER A 275 15.17 -26.08 15.57
C SER A 275 15.48 -24.82 16.37
N THR A 276 15.92 -23.77 15.68
CA THR A 276 16.17 -22.44 16.26
C THR A 276 15.51 -21.39 15.39
N GLN A 277 14.65 -20.56 15.97
CA GLN A 277 14.00 -19.45 15.28
C GLN A 277 14.60 -18.13 15.75
N TYR A 278 15.03 -17.29 14.82
CA TYR A 278 15.80 -16.08 15.13
C TYR A 278 15.61 -15.01 14.04
N GLN A 279 16.16 -13.81 14.27
CA GLN A 279 16.02 -12.65 13.36
C GLN A 279 14.55 -12.35 13.01
N PHE A 280 13.71 -12.25 14.05
CA PHE A 280 12.33 -11.82 13.89
C PHE A 280 12.28 -10.35 13.42
N SER A 281 11.50 -10.05 12.39
CA SER A 281 11.14 -8.67 12.07
C SER A 281 10.31 -8.06 13.22
N SER A 282 10.29 -6.74 13.31
CA SER A 282 9.57 -6.03 14.40
C SER A 282 8.07 -6.33 14.45
N ASP A 283 7.48 -6.77 13.35
CA ASP A 283 6.07 -7.11 13.19
C ASP A 283 5.81 -8.61 13.03
N ALA A 284 6.83 -9.45 13.27
CA ALA A 284 6.77 -10.88 13.04
C ALA A 284 5.75 -11.58 13.95
N VAL A 285 4.96 -12.47 13.34
CA VAL A 285 4.08 -13.42 14.02
C VAL A 285 4.34 -14.79 13.44
N LEU A 286 5.02 -15.65 14.19
CA LEU A 286 5.27 -17.03 13.82
C LEU A 286 4.16 -17.92 14.37
N MET A 287 3.43 -18.58 13.47
CA MET A 287 2.42 -19.58 13.80
C MET A 287 3.02 -20.97 13.71
N VAL A 288 2.77 -21.80 14.72
CA VAL A 288 3.29 -23.18 14.78
C VAL A 288 2.14 -24.14 15.01
N PHE A 289 2.00 -25.10 14.09
CA PHE A 289 1.17 -26.28 14.28
C PHE A 289 2.01 -27.42 14.85
N ALA A 290 1.45 -28.17 15.80
CA ALA A 290 2.11 -29.28 16.47
C ALA A 290 1.21 -30.53 16.50
N SER A 291 1.79 -31.71 16.27
CA SER A 291 1.05 -32.99 16.26
C SER A 291 0.61 -33.45 17.66
N ASN A 292 1.25 -32.94 18.71
CA ASN A 292 1.02 -33.36 20.10
C ASN A 292 0.59 -32.17 20.98
N HIS A 293 -0.20 -32.48 22.00
CA HIS A 293 -0.37 -31.58 23.16
C HIS A 293 0.99 -31.26 23.83
N TYR A 294 1.02 -30.23 24.67
CA TYR A 294 2.26 -29.84 25.35
C TYR A 294 2.72 -30.92 26.32
N ASP A 295 3.96 -31.38 26.16
CA ASP A 295 4.66 -32.24 27.10
C ASP A 295 6.12 -31.77 27.23
N PRO A 296 6.54 -31.23 28.39
CA PRO A 296 7.92 -30.79 28.58
C PRO A 296 8.94 -31.93 28.55
N LYS A 297 8.51 -33.20 28.69
CA LYS A 297 9.40 -34.36 28.60
C LYS A 297 9.75 -34.72 27.15
N ASP A 298 9.02 -34.17 26.19
CA ASP A 298 9.30 -34.38 24.77
C ASP A 298 10.44 -33.47 24.26
N ASP A 299 10.86 -32.47 25.04
CA ASP A 299 11.91 -31.52 24.67
C ASP A 299 13.33 -32.07 24.95
N ILE A 300 14.20 -32.03 23.95
CA ILE A 300 15.65 -32.22 24.09
C ILE A 300 16.31 -30.84 24.05
N ARG A 301 16.72 -30.32 25.21
CA ARG A 301 17.28 -28.95 25.34
C ARG A 301 18.80 -28.89 25.42
N ASN A 302 19.48 -30.04 25.43
CA ASN A 302 20.93 -30.12 25.39
C ASN A 302 21.39 -30.57 23.99
N TYR A 303 22.17 -29.73 23.30
CA TYR A 303 22.58 -29.99 21.92
C TYR A 303 23.51 -31.22 21.80
N ASP A 304 24.43 -31.42 22.76
CA ASP A 304 25.33 -32.59 22.73
C ASP A 304 24.57 -33.90 22.93
N GLU A 305 23.52 -33.88 23.76
CA GLU A 305 22.60 -35.00 23.94
C GLU A 305 21.82 -35.29 22.65
N PHE A 306 21.26 -34.25 22.03
CA PHE A 306 20.59 -34.34 20.73
C PHE A 306 21.49 -35.00 19.68
N VAL A 307 22.71 -34.49 19.47
CA VAL A 307 23.65 -35.04 18.48
C VAL A 307 23.99 -36.51 18.75
N ARG A 308 24.08 -36.92 20.03
CA ARG A 308 24.30 -38.33 20.39
C ARG A 308 23.09 -39.21 20.06
N LEU A 309 21.88 -38.71 20.27
CA LEU A 309 20.64 -39.43 20.00
C LEU A 309 20.40 -39.55 18.48
N SER A 310 20.56 -38.48 17.71
CA SER A 310 20.34 -38.50 16.26
C SER A 310 21.28 -39.46 15.51
N LYS A 311 22.47 -39.73 16.05
CA LYS A 311 23.42 -40.73 15.50
C LYS A 311 23.04 -42.19 15.78
N ARG A 312 22.13 -42.45 16.71
CA ARG A 312 21.69 -43.82 17.04
C ARG A 312 20.55 -44.30 16.15
N ASP A 313 19.81 -43.36 15.57
CA ASP A 313 18.67 -43.61 14.67
C ASP A 313 19.04 -43.51 13.17
N ALA A 314 20.31 -43.24 12.85
CA ALA A 314 20.86 -43.13 11.49
C ALA A 314 21.38 -44.45 10.91
#